data_AF-A0A919N0E2-F1
#
_entry.id   AF-A0A919N0E2-F1
#
_cell.length_a   1.000
_cell.length_b   1.000
_cell.length_c   1.000
_cell.angle_alpha   90.00
_cell.angle_beta   90.00
_cell.angle_gamma   90.00
#
_symmetry.space_group_name_H-M   'P 1'
#
loop_
_entity.id
_entity.type
_entity.pdbx_description
1 polymer ?
#
loop_
_entity_poly.entity_id
_entity_poly.type
_entity_poly.pdbx_seq_one_letter_code
_entity_poly.pdbx_strand_id
1 'polypeptide(L)'
;MATRTADSPTEMRAESDAAVDLVLRDRLVTPLFQPIVDLANGAVVAVEGLARGPAGSGLERPDQLFEAARLAGRLGEMDMLCSERAIECALAATVPPPVLFVNAEPAVLDQPMSPRMLELSTGYLPFRFILEYTERGLPTVPGALLNVAGAIEACGGGIALDDVGADPMSLAFLPIIEPEVIKLDMHLVHNPSAAATRETCRAVRAAARRTGAVVIAEGIETEADLRTARSLGADWGQGWLFGRPGPLECLRYPVPAGPGVTLRPPRVGLHQPAGTPFEIAAARGARQVVLRDSAIQAVTRLCESAGSEGPSVIVASCDDPGAATRLAAFLDTVSSPTTYVAVVPPTRPLHGAMTVAVVGADSADGVSVRPLAGGDGNSDHFEIAASSDLSVVVDIARVLLRRLPMSCGTVSFSAARPAGAR
;
A
#
# COMPACT_ATOMS: atom_id res chain seq x y z
N MET A 1 -35.11 29.38 -19.58
CA MET A 1 -34.97 28.62 -18.32
C MET A 1 -33.51 28.77 -17.92
N ALA A 2 -33.21 29.69 -17.00
CA ALA A 2 -31.84 30.15 -16.76
C ALA A 2 -31.07 29.12 -15.90
N THR A 3 -29.98 28.59 -16.44
CA THR A 3 -28.93 27.88 -15.71
C THR A 3 -28.33 28.84 -14.68
N ARG A 4 -28.62 28.61 -13.40
CA ARG A 4 -27.87 29.23 -12.30
C ARG A 4 -26.50 28.58 -12.27
N THR A 5 -25.47 29.35 -12.59
CA THR A 5 -24.09 29.04 -12.21
C THR A 5 -23.92 29.47 -10.77
N ALA A 6 -23.53 28.55 -9.88
CA ALA A 6 -23.18 28.87 -8.50
C ALA A 6 -21.95 29.78 -8.50
N ASP A 7 -22.07 30.99 -7.93
CA ASP A 7 -21.07 32.07 -8.07
C ASP A 7 -20.20 32.24 -6.80
N SER A 8 -20.36 31.40 -5.77
CA SER A 8 -19.54 31.48 -4.55
C SER A 8 -19.02 30.12 -4.04
N PRO A 9 -17.81 30.05 -3.44
CA PRO A 9 -17.24 28.81 -2.88
C PRO A 9 -18.12 28.15 -1.80
N THR A 10 -18.92 28.96 -1.09
CA THR A 10 -19.84 28.49 -0.04
C THR A 10 -21.07 27.79 -0.63
N GLU A 11 -21.62 28.31 -1.73
CA GLU A 11 -22.76 27.68 -2.43
C GLU A 11 -22.35 26.39 -3.12
N MET A 12 -21.17 26.37 -3.76
CA MET A 12 -20.61 25.14 -4.36
C MET A 12 -20.41 24.03 -3.32
N ARG A 13 -19.97 24.39 -2.11
CA ARG A 13 -19.81 23.43 -1.01
C ARG A 13 -21.16 22.91 -0.51
N ALA A 14 -22.14 23.77 -0.31
CA ALA A 14 -23.47 23.36 0.14
C ALA A 14 -24.20 22.47 -0.89
N GLU A 15 -24.05 22.75 -2.19
CA GLU A 15 -24.57 21.89 -3.26
C GLU A 15 -23.85 20.53 -3.31
N SER A 16 -22.52 20.53 -3.11
CA SER A 16 -21.72 19.29 -3.03
C SER A 16 -22.12 18.44 -1.83
N ASP A 17 -22.30 19.05 -0.66
CA ASP A 17 -22.71 18.38 0.58
C ASP A 17 -24.09 17.71 0.40
N ALA A 18 -25.07 18.43 -0.15
CA ALA A 18 -26.41 17.89 -0.38
C ALA A 18 -26.43 16.72 -1.39
N ALA A 19 -25.62 16.81 -2.44
CA ALA A 19 -25.50 15.75 -3.45
C ALA A 19 -24.80 14.50 -2.87
N VAL A 20 -23.73 14.68 -2.09
CA VAL A 20 -23.03 13.58 -1.40
C VAL A 20 -23.95 12.93 -0.36
N ASP A 21 -24.70 13.72 0.41
CA ASP A 21 -25.67 13.21 1.37
C ASP A 21 -26.75 12.35 0.71
N LEU A 22 -27.25 12.78 -0.46
CA LEU A 22 -28.20 12.00 -1.26
C LEU A 22 -27.60 10.65 -1.67
N VAL A 23 -26.38 10.65 -2.20
CA VAL A 23 -25.70 9.42 -2.64
C VAL A 23 -25.48 8.47 -1.47
N LEU A 24 -25.00 8.97 -0.32
CA LEU A 24 -24.72 8.15 0.86
C LEU A 24 -26.01 7.59 1.48
N ARG A 25 -27.01 8.45 1.71
CA ARG A 25 -28.27 8.05 2.34
C ARG A 25 -29.04 7.04 1.51
N ASP A 26 -29.13 7.28 0.20
CA ASP A 26 -29.93 6.46 -0.72
C ASP A 26 -29.07 5.38 -1.41
N ARG A 27 -27.79 5.25 -1.01
CA ARG A 27 -26.80 4.26 -1.50
C ARG A 27 -26.65 4.24 -3.02
N LEU A 28 -26.63 5.42 -3.66
CA LEU A 28 -26.70 5.59 -5.12
C LEU A 28 -25.35 5.39 -5.82
N VAL A 29 -24.65 4.30 -5.49
CA VAL A 29 -23.44 3.85 -6.17
C VAL A 29 -23.72 2.53 -6.87
N THR A 30 -23.40 2.49 -8.17
CA THR A 30 -23.54 1.30 -9.03
C THR A 30 -22.15 0.89 -9.52
N PRO A 31 -21.62 -0.28 -9.09
CA PRO A 31 -20.36 -0.77 -9.60
C PRO A 31 -20.52 -1.30 -11.04
N LEU A 32 -19.54 -1.00 -11.89
CA LEU A 32 -19.30 -1.73 -13.13
C LEU A 32 -18.09 -2.65 -12.93
N PHE A 33 -18.04 -3.76 -13.65
CA PHE A 33 -17.02 -4.78 -13.47
C PHE A 33 -16.18 -4.91 -14.74
N GLN A 34 -14.86 -4.82 -14.58
CA GLN A 34 -13.92 -5.08 -15.68
C GLN A 34 -13.25 -6.45 -15.49
N PRO A 35 -13.19 -7.29 -16.54
CA PRO A 35 -12.57 -8.60 -16.41
C PRO A 35 -11.04 -8.49 -16.33
N ILE A 36 -10.47 -9.34 -15.48
CA ILE A 36 -9.03 -9.63 -15.40
C ILE A 36 -8.83 -11.07 -15.85
N VAL A 37 -7.90 -11.27 -16.78
CA VAL A 37 -7.70 -12.56 -17.44
C VAL A 37 -6.34 -13.17 -17.13
N ASP A 38 -6.29 -14.49 -17.03
CA ASP A 38 -5.05 -15.26 -17.01
C ASP A 38 -4.39 -15.19 -18.40
N LEU A 39 -3.17 -14.64 -18.46
CA LEU A 39 -2.48 -14.43 -19.73
C LEU A 39 -1.97 -15.73 -20.37
N ALA A 40 -1.95 -16.85 -19.65
CA ALA A 40 -1.52 -18.13 -20.18
C ALA A 40 -2.63 -18.82 -20.99
N ASN A 41 -3.88 -18.73 -20.54
CA ASN A 41 -5.01 -19.46 -21.14
C ASN A 41 -6.18 -18.58 -21.61
N GLY A 42 -6.17 -17.28 -21.28
CA GLY A 42 -7.20 -16.31 -21.66
C GLY A 42 -8.50 -16.39 -20.85
N ALA A 43 -8.55 -17.17 -19.78
CA ALA A 43 -9.73 -17.28 -18.93
C ALA A 43 -9.89 -16.04 -18.04
N VAL A 44 -11.13 -15.58 -17.85
CA VAL A 44 -11.45 -14.56 -16.82
C VAL A 44 -11.29 -15.22 -15.45
N VAL A 45 -10.37 -14.70 -14.64
CA VAL A 45 -10.03 -15.23 -13.31
C VAL A 45 -10.44 -14.29 -12.18
N ALA A 46 -10.63 -13.02 -12.48
CA ALA A 46 -11.04 -12.01 -11.52
C ALA A 46 -11.82 -10.89 -12.20
N VAL A 47 -12.42 -10.03 -11.38
CA VAL A 47 -13.06 -8.79 -11.82
C VAL A 47 -12.68 -7.66 -10.88
N GLU A 48 -12.56 -6.45 -11.43
CA GLU A 48 -12.41 -5.23 -10.65
C GLU A 48 -13.73 -4.46 -10.60
N GLY A 49 -14.18 -4.10 -9.40
CA GLY A 49 -15.36 -3.28 -9.16
C GLY A 49 -15.04 -1.79 -9.26
N LEU A 50 -15.54 -1.15 -10.33
CA LEU A 50 -15.35 0.25 -10.64
C LEU A 50 -16.61 1.05 -10.33
N ALA A 51 -16.57 1.87 -9.28
CA ALA A 51 -17.71 2.65 -8.83
C ALA A 51 -18.20 3.65 -9.89
N ARG A 52 -19.52 3.78 -10.02
CA ARG A 52 -20.21 4.89 -10.70
C ARG A 52 -21.22 5.49 -9.75
N GLY A 53 -21.26 6.82 -9.68
CA GLY A 53 -22.34 7.52 -8.99
C GLY A 53 -23.65 7.48 -9.77
N PRO A 54 -24.64 8.29 -9.40
CA PRO A 54 -25.95 8.29 -10.04
C PRO A 54 -25.83 8.63 -11.54
N ALA A 55 -26.40 7.77 -12.39
CA ALA A 55 -26.36 7.95 -13.84
C ALA A 55 -27.02 9.28 -14.28
N GLY A 56 -26.38 9.98 -15.21
CA GLY A 56 -26.81 11.28 -15.70
C GLY A 56 -26.57 12.45 -14.75
N SER A 57 -25.96 12.22 -13.58
CA SER A 57 -25.60 13.28 -12.63
C SER A 57 -24.17 13.78 -12.83
N GLY A 58 -23.85 14.96 -12.27
CA GLY A 58 -22.47 15.47 -12.21
C GLY A 58 -21.55 14.66 -11.30
N LEU A 59 -22.04 13.61 -10.64
CA LEU A 59 -21.29 12.69 -9.80
C LEU A 59 -21.23 11.27 -10.39
N GLU A 60 -21.68 11.05 -11.64
CA GLU A 60 -21.65 9.72 -12.26
C GLU A 60 -20.22 9.17 -12.35
N ARG A 61 -19.26 10.04 -12.68
CA ARG A 61 -17.86 9.66 -12.79
C ARG A 61 -17.20 9.54 -11.41
N PRO A 62 -16.35 8.52 -11.20
CA PRO A 62 -15.70 8.30 -9.91
C PRO A 62 -14.81 9.47 -9.49
N ASP A 63 -14.06 10.10 -10.40
CA ASP A 63 -13.21 11.25 -10.05
C ASP A 63 -14.02 12.43 -9.49
N GLN A 64 -15.20 12.71 -10.06
CA GLN A 64 -16.09 13.77 -9.58
C GLN A 64 -16.78 13.39 -8.27
N LEU A 65 -17.19 12.12 -8.13
CA LEU A 65 -17.82 11.59 -6.91
C LEU A 65 -16.88 11.70 -5.70
N PHE A 66 -15.63 11.26 -5.86
CA PHE A 66 -14.62 11.29 -4.79
C PHE A 66 -14.15 12.72 -4.49
N GLU A 67 -14.05 13.59 -5.50
CA GLU A 67 -13.78 15.03 -5.28
C GLU A 67 -14.87 15.68 -4.42
N ALA A 68 -16.14 15.48 -4.77
CA ALA A 68 -17.26 16.01 -4.01
C ALA A 68 -17.27 15.48 -2.57
N ALA A 69 -17.04 14.17 -2.38
CA ALA A 69 -16.95 13.57 -1.05
C ALA A 69 -15.80 14.15 -0.21
N ARG A 70 -14.66 14.46 -0.83
CA ARG A 70 -13.53 15.09 -0.14
C ARG A 70 -13.84 16.51 0.30
N LEU A 71 -14.45 17.32 -0.58
CA LEU A 71 -14.89 18.69 -0.25
C LEU A 71 -15.92 18.71 0.88
N ALA A 72 -16.79 17.69 0.93
CA ALA A 72 -17.77 17.49 1.99
C ALA A 72 -17.18 16.91 3.29
N GLY A 73 -15.92 16.44 3.29
CA GLY A 73 -15.31 15.75 4.43
C GLY A 73 -15.91 14.36 4.70
N ARG A 74 -16.49 13.72 3.68
CA ARG A 74 -17.20 12.42 3.73
C ARG A 74 -16.53 11.34 2.89
N LEU A 75 -15.23 11.49 2.62
CA LEU A 75 -14.45 10.62 1.74
C LEU A 75 -14.51 9.15 2.17
N GLY A 76 -14.32 8.86 3.46
CA GLY A 76 -14.30 7.46 3.92
C GLY A 76 -15.67 6.81 3.92
N GLU A 77 -16.75 7.56 4.15
CA GLU A 77 -18.10 7.04 3.98
C GLU A 77 -18.40 6.70 2.51
N MET A 78 -17.90 7.51 1.58
CA MET A 78 -18.05 7.24 0.14
C MET A 78 -17.22 6.02 -0.30
N ASP A 79 -15.96 5.93 0.13
CA ASP A 79 -15.05 4.82 -0.16
C ASP A 79 -15.62 3.48 0.34
N MET A 80 -16.11 3.49 1.57
CA MET A 80 -16.77 2.34 2.20
C MET A 80 -18.05 1.95 1.46
N LEU A 81 -18.90 2.91 1.07
CA LEU A 81 -20.08 2.63 0.27
C LEU A 81 -19.70 1.97 -1.07
N CYS A 82 -18.68 2.47 -1.76
CA CYS A 82 -18.22 1.87 -3.02
C CYS A 82 -17.83 0.40 -2.83
N SER A 83 -17.06 0.12 -1.78
CA SER A 83 -16.64 -1.23 -1.44
C SER A 83 -17.81 -2.15 -1.08
N GLU A 84 -18.73 -1.68 -0.24
CA GLU A 84 -19.94 -2.42 0.12
C GLU A 84 -20.77 -2.77 -1.11
N ARG A 85 -21.00 -1.81 -2.02
CA ARG A 85 -21.82 -2.01 -3.22
C ARG A 85 -21.19 -3.03 -4.17
N ALA A 86 -19.87 -3.02 -4.32
CA ALA A 86 -19.15 -4.02 -5.12
C ALA A 86 -19.31 -5.44 -4.56
N ILE A 87 -19.10 -5.61 -3.26
CA ILE A 87 -19.26 -6.90 -2.57
C ILE A 87 -20.71 -7.38 -2.64
N GLU A 88 -21.69 -6.50 -2.38
CA GLU A 88 -23.11 -6.82 -2.44
C GLU A 88 -23.56 -7.28 -3.83
N CYS A 89 -23.08 -6.61 -4.88
CA CYS A 89 -23.39 -6.99 -6.26
C CYS A 89 -22.76 -8.35 -6.62
N ALA A 90 -21.52 -8.62 -6.19
CA ALA A 90 -20.88 -9.92 -6.38
C ALA A 90 -21.58 -11.06 -5.61
N LEU A 91 -22.08 -10.79 -4.40
CA LEU A 91 -22.87 -11.75 -3.61
C LEU A 91 -24.23 -12.05 -4.23
N ALA A 92 -24.86 -11.06 -4.87
CA ALA A 92 -26.15 -11.20 -5.54
C ALA A 92 -26.05 -11.87 -6.92
N ALA A 93 -24.84 -12.01 -7.47
CA ALA A 93 -24.62 -12.60 -8.79
C ALA A 93 -25.00 -14.08 -8.81
N THR A 94 -25.64 -14.52 -9.90
CA THR A 94 -26.00 -15.94 -10.09
C THR A 94 -24.78 -16.86 -10.06
N VAL A 95 -23.66 -16.37 -10.58
CA VAL A 95 -22.36 -17.02 -10.45
C VAL A 95 -21.45 -15.94 -9.86
N PRO A 96 -20.91 -16.08 -8.65
CA PRO A 96 -19.95 -15.11 -8.13
C PRO A 96 -18.60 -15.19 -8.86
N PRO A 97 -17.86 -14.07 -8.99
CA PRO A 97 -16.50 -14.11 -9.55
C PRO A 97 -15.56 -14.91 -8.65
N PRO A 98 -14.47 -15.52 -9.14
CA PRO A 98 -13.51 -16.21 -8.26
C PRO A 98 -12.76 -15.24 -7.33
N VAL A 99 -12.38 -14.08 -7.87
CA VAL A 99 -11.69 -13.01 -7.15
C VAL A 99 -12.36 -11.67 -7.50
N LEU A 100 -12.65 -10.86 -6.49
CA LEU A 100 -13.17 -9.51 -6.61
C LEU A 100 -12.11 -8.52 -6.10
N PHE A 101 -11.70 -7.61 -6.97
CA PHE A 101 -10.86 -6.47 -6.64
C PHE A 101 -11.72 -5.23 -6.39
N VAL A 102 -11.36 -4.45 -5.37
CA VAL A 102 -12.04 -3.23 -4.98
C VAL A 102 -11.02 -2.17 -4.57
N ASN A 103 -11.13 -0.99 -5.18
CA ASN A 103 -10.34 0.16 -4.84
C ASN A 103 -10.63 0.63 -3.41
N ALA A 104 -9.59 0.99 -2.67
CA ALA A 104 -9.69 1.58 -1.34
C ALA A 104 -8.77 2.80 -1.23
N GLU A 105 -9.25 3.84 -0.56
CA GLU A 105 -8.52 5.10 -0.38
C GLU A 105 -7.59 5.03 0.85
N PRO A 106 -6.26 5.16 0.70
CA PRO A 106 -5.34 5.17 1.83
C PRO A 106 -5.67 6.24 2.88
N ALA A 107 -6.17 7.42 2.45
CA ALA A 107 -6.49 8.52 3.34
C ALA A 107 -7.61 8.22 4.37
N VAL A 108 -8.30 7.08 4.26
CA VAL A 108 -9.42 6.72 5.13
C VAL A 108 -9.16 5.46 5.96
N LEU A 109 -7.93 4.93 5.94
CA LEU A 109 -7.54 3.73 6.69
C LEU A 109 -7.60 3.88 8.22
N ASP A 110 -7.73 5.11 8.72
CA ASP A 110 -7.94 5.40 10.14
C ASP A 110 -9.41 5.45 10.55
N GLN A 111 -10.33 5.38 9.59
CA GLN A 111 -11.75 5.41 9.85
C GLN A 111 -12.27 4.02 10.24
N PRO A 112 -13.19 3.94 11.21
CA PRO A 112 -13.80 2.67 11.56
C PRO A 112 -14.58 2.11 10.37
N MET A 113 -14.60 0.79 10.25
CA MET A 113 -15.50 0.14 9.30
C MET A 113 -16.96 0.50 9.65
N SER A 114 -17.78 0.69 8.63
CA SER A 114 -19.21 0.80 8.74
C SER A 114 -19.78 -0.52 9.29
N PRO A 115 -20.93 -0.49 9.97
CA PRO A 115 -21.59 -1.72 10.41
C PRO A 115 -21.83 -2.71 9.26
N ARG A 116 -22.11 -2.20 8.06
CA ARG A 116 -22.37 -3.02 6.88
C ARG A 116 -21.10 -3.68 6.36
N MET A 117 -19.99 -2.95 6.26
CA MET A 117 -18.70 -3.54 5.87
C MET A 117 -18.22 -4.56 6.90
N LEU A 118 -18.45 -4.33 8.20
CA LEU A 118 -18.14 -5.29 9.24
C LEU A 118 -18.97 -6.59 9.08
N GLU A 119 -20.25 -6.47 8.77
CA GLU A 119 -21.11 -7.62 8.45
C GLU A 119 -20.59 -8.38 7.21
N LEU A 120 -20.25 -7.67 6.15
CA LEU A 120 -19.74 -8.26 4.90
C LEU A 120 -18.37 -8.95 5.10
N SER A 121 -17.48 -8.35 5.89
CA SER A 121 -16.12 -8.87 6.11
C SER A 121 -16.06 -10.04 7.10
N THR A 122 -17.07 -10.19 7.96
CA THR A 122 -17.19 -11.32 8.89
C THR A 122 -18.05 -12.46 8.34
N GLY A 123 -18.83 -12.19 7.29
CA GLY A 123 -19.61 -13.18 6.56
C GLY A 123 -18.77 -14.10 5.69
N TYR A 124 -19.35 -15.23 5.30
CA TYR A 124 -18.75 -16.09 4.28
C TYR A 124 -18.89 -15.44 2.90
N LEU A 125 -17.77 -15.12 2.26
CA LEU A 125 -17.73 -14.69 0.87
C LEU A 125 -17.41 -15.90 -0.03
N PRO A 126 -18.20 -16.17 -1.09
CA PRO A 126 -17.93 -17.26 -2.03
C PRO A 126 -16.78 -16.95 -3.01
N PHE A 127 -16.00 -15.90 -2.74
CA PHE A 127 -14.94 -15.37 -3.58
C PHE A 127 -13.81 -14.78 -2.73
N ARG A 128 -12.60 -14.67 -3.29
CA ARG A 128 -11.50 -13.93 -2.65
C ARG A 128 -11.72 -12.44 -2.86
N PHE A 129 -11.61 -11.67 -1.80
CA PHE A 129 -11.72 -10.22 -1.82
C PHE A 129 -10.33 -9.57 -1.71
N ILE A 130 -10.00 -8.68 -2.63
CA ILE A 130 -8.72 -7.99 -2.68
C ILE A 130 -8.96 -6.48 -2.65
N LEU A 131 -8.38 -5.80 -1.66
CA LEU A 131 -8.36 -4.33 -1.65
C LEU A 131 -7.16 -3.81 -2.42
N GLU A 132 -7.42 -2.89 -3.33
CA GLU A 132 -6.41 -2.22 -4.14
C GLU A 132 -6.09 -0.86 -3.53
N TYR A 133 -4.80 -0.64 -3.26
CA TYR A 133 -4.29 0.66 -2.83
C TYR A 133 -3.32 1.18 -3.86
N THR A 134 -3.46 2.45 -4.23
CA THR A 134 -2.48 3.10 -5.10
C THR A 134 -1.14 3.28 -4.38
N GLU A 135 -0.04 3.13 -5.09
CA GLU A 135 1.29 3.32 -4.51
C GLU A 135 1.54 4.73 -3.95
N ARG A 136 0.88 5.75 -4.49
CA ARG A 136 1.06 7.15 -4.09
C ARG A 136 0.58 7.44 -2.67
N GLY A 137 -0.36 6.64 -2.15
CA GLY A 137 -0.82 6.77 -0.77
C GLY A 137 0.01 5.98 0.24
N LEU A 138 0.94 5.13 -0.19
CA LEU A 138 1.76 4.34 0.73
C LEU A 138 2.57 5.20 1.73
N PRO A 139 3.25 6.28 1.31
CA PRO A 139 4.11 7.04 2.22
C PRO A 139 3.31 7.78 3.30
N THR A 140 2.03 8.08 3.07
CA THR A 140 1.25 8.90 3.98
C THR A 140 0.78 8.12 5.21
N VAL A 141 0.50 6.82 5.06
CA VAL A 141 -0.12 6.00 6.11
C VAL A 141 0.40 4.54 6.16
N PRO A 142 1.73 4.28 6.09
CA PRO A 142 2.25 2.91 5.96
C PRO A 142 1.91 2.01 7.15
N GLY A 143 1.89 2.56 8.37
CA GLY A 143 1.49 1.82 9.57
C GLY A 143 0.00 1.42 9.57
N ALA A 144 -0.88 2.28 9.05
CA ALA A 144 -2.31 2.01 8.92
C ALA A 144 -2.55 0.88 7.93
N LEU A 145 -1.90 0.95 6.77
CA LEU A 145 -1.99 -0.07 5.74
C LEU A 145 -1.56 -1.45 6.26
N LEU A 146 -0.46 -1.53 7.01
CA LEU A 146 -0.03 -2.79 7.63
C LEU A 146 -1.07 -3.37 8.61
N ASN A 147 -1.77 -2.51 9.37
CA ASN A 147 -2.82 -2.97 10.26
C ASN A 147 -4.03 -3.50 9.49
N VAL A 148 -4.43 -2.79 8.43
CA VAL A 148 -5.55 -3.17 7.57
C VAL A 148 -5.23 -4.46 6.80
N ALA A 149 -4.00 -4.61 6.31
CA ALA A 149 -3.50 -5.85 5.71
C ALA A 149 -3.69 -7.05 6.62
N GLY A 150 -3.22 -6.95 7.86
CA GLY A 150 -3.39 -8.02 8.84
C GLY A 150 -4.85 -8.34 9.18
N ALA A 151 -5.73 -7.33 9.19
CA ALA A 151 -7.16 -7.53 9.42
C ALA A 151 -7.86 -8.23 8.24
N ILE A 152 -7.54 -7.82 7.01
CA ILE A 152 -8.11 -8.40 5.78
C ILE A 152 -7.64 -9.85 5.59
N GLU A 153 -6.36 -10.13 5.85
CA GLU A 153 -5.83 -11.50 5.83
C GLU A 153 -6.58 -12.42 6.79
N ALA A 154 -6.93 -11.93 7.99
CA ALA A 154 -7.69 -12.68 8.98
C ALA A 154 -9.13 -13.01 8.52
N CYS A 155 -9.68 -12.19 7.62
CA CYS A 155 -10.98 -12.41 6.97
C CYS A 155 -10.89 -13.24 5.67
N GLY A 156 -9.70 -13.75 5.30
CA GLY A 156 -9.50 -14.54 4.08
C GLY A 156 -9.31 -13.71 2.80
N GLY A 157 -9.25 -12.38 2.91
CA GLY A 157 -8.98 -11.48 1.81
C GLY A 157 -7.48 -11.32 1.49
N GLY A 158 -7.14 -10.24 0.80
CA GLY A 158 -5.76 -9.81 0.56
C GLY A 158 -5.69 -8.36 0.09
N ILE A 159 -4.48 -7.92 -0.23
CA ILE A 159 -4.16 -6.59 -0.72
C ILE A 159 -3.48 -6.68 -2.09
N ALA A 160 -3.83 -5.75 -2.97
CA ALA A 160 -3.09 -5.41 -4.15
C ALA A 160 -2.41 -4.04 -3.98
N LEU A 161 -1.23 -3.91 -4.56
CA LEU A 161 -0.64 -2.60 -4.81
C LEU A 161 -0.87 -2.20 -6.26
N ASP A 162 -1.51 -1.05 -6.46
CA ASP A 162 -1.88 -0.51 -7.76
C ASP A 162 -0.94 0.58 -8.25
N ASP A 163 -0.93 0.79 -9.57
CA ASP A 163 -0.06 1.73 -10.29
C ASP A 163 1.45 1.52 -10.05
N VAL A 164 1.88 0.29 -9.74
CA VAL A 164 3.28 0.04 -9.35
C VAL A 164 4.24 0.42 -10.47
N GLY A 165 5.15 1.35 -10.15
CA GLY A 165 6.19 1.84 -11.04
C GLY A 165 6.02 3.28 -11.50
N ALA A 166 4.93 3.96 -11.15
CA ALA A 166 4.77 5.38 -11.42
C ALA A 166 5.63 6.27 -10.48
N ASP A 167 5.90 5.77 -9.28
CA ASP A 167 6.75 6.33 -8.23
C ASP A 167 7.80 5.29 -7.80
N PRO A 168 9.10 5.54 -8.04
CA PRO A 168 10.16 4.62 -7.64
C PRO A 168 10.15 4.26 -6.15
N MET A 169 9.64 5.13 -5.27
CA MET A 169 9.58 4.89 -3.82
C MET A 169 8.74 3.67 -3.46
N SER A 170 7.72 3.34 -4.26
CA SER A 170 6.81 2.22 -4.00
C SER A 170 7.52 0.87 -3.99
N LEU A 171 8.60 0.73 -4.76
CA LEU A 171 9.38 -0.49 -4.86
C LEU A 171 10.04 -0.86 -3.52
N ALA A 172 10.42 0.14 -2.71
CA ALA A 172 10.98 -0.07 -1.38
C ALA A 172 9.93 -0.52 -0.35
N PHE A 173 8.64 -0.27 -0.62
CA PHE A 173 7.54 -0.75 0.21
C PHE A 173 7.11 -2.18 -0.12
N LEU A 174 7.41 -2.71 -1.31
CA LEU A 174 7.03 -4.08 -1.70
C LEU A 174 7.49 -5.16 -0.70
N PRO A 175 8.74 -5.15 -0.16
CA PRO A 175 9.15 -6.10 0.85
C PRO A 175 8.47 -5.90 2.20
N ILE A 176 7.99 -4.69 2.49
CA ILE A 176 7.34 -4.36 3.76
C ILE A 176 5.87 -4.79 3.75
N ILE A 177 5.15 -4.45 2.68
CA ILE A 177 3.73 -4.76 2.50
C ILE A 177 3.54 -6.21 2.05
N GLU A 178 4.41 -6.75 1.20
CA GLU A 178 4.28 -8.07 0.57
C GLU A 178 2.86 -8.42 0.10
N PRO A 179 2.28 -7.62 -0.82
CA PRO A 179 0.89 -7.79 -1.25
C PRO A 179 0.66 -9.16 -1.91
N GLU A 180 -0.60 -9.60 -1.96
CA GLU A 180 -1.03 -10.77 -2.73
C GLU A 180 -0.91 -10.51 -4.23
N VAL A 181 -1.09 -9.26 -4.64
CA VAL A 181 -1.13 -8.84 -6.04
C VAL A 181 -0.33 -7.56 -6.25
N ILE A 182 0.41 -7.49 -7.35
CA ILE A 182 1.13 -6.30 -7.80
C ILE A 182 0.59 -5.94 -9.18
N LYS A 183 -0.04 -4.77 -9.32
CA LYS A 183 -0.56 -4.27 -10.60
C LYS A 183 0.45 -3.29 -11.19
N LEU A 184 0.93 -3.60 -12.39
CA LEU A 184 1.85 -2.78 -13.16
C LEU A 184 1.06 -1.70 -13.90
N ASP A 185 1.42 -0.45 -13.67
CA ASP A 185 0.82 0.69 -14.36
C ASP A 185 0.98 0.56 -15.90
N MET A 186 -0.06 0.99 -16.63
CA MET A 186 -0.11 0.94 -18.09
C MET A 186 1.10 1.59 -18.78
N HIS A 187 1.73 2.61 -18.18
CA HIS A 187 2.90 3.28 -18.78
C HIS A 187 4.08 2.31 -18.95
N LEU A 188 4.20 1.29 -18.11
CA LEU A 188 5.23 0.25 -18.22
C LEU A 188 4.97 -0.66 -19.42
N VAL A 189 3.69 -0.93 -19.70
CA VAL A 189 3.24 -1.71 -20.85
C VAL A 189 3.42 -0.92 -22.15
N HIS A 190 3.14 0.39 -22.13
CA HIS A 190 3.25 1.25 -23.31
C HIS A 190 4.67 1.75 -23.58
N ASN A 191 5.58 1.75 -22.58
CA ASN A 191 6.97 2.22 -22.73
C ASN A 191 8.04 1.21 -22.25
N PRO A 192 8.06 -0.04 -22.75
CA PRO A 192 8.88 -1.13 -22.20
C PRO A 192 10.40 -0.94 -22.36
N SER A 193 10.85 -0.04 -23.25
CA SER A 193 12.28 0.19 -23.51
C SER A 193 12.94 1.14 -22.51
N ALA A 194 12.19 1.82 -21.65
CA ALA A 194 12.77 2.73 -20.66
C ALA A 194 13.62 1.98 -19.62
N ALA A 195 14.71 2.60 -19.17
CA ALA A 195 15.59 1.99 -18.15
C ALA A 195 14.84 1.80 -16.83
N ALA A 196 14.06 2.79 -16.42
CA ALA A 196 13.20 2.75 -15.23
C ALA A 196 12.22 1.57 -15.29
N THR A 197 11.55 1.35 -16.44
CA THR A 197 10.64 0.19 -16.62
C THR A 197 11.34 -1.14 -16.37
N ARG A 198 12.56 -1.32 -16.88
CA ARG A 198 13.32 -2.56 -16.64
C ARG A 198 13.70 -2.74 -15.17
N GLU A 199 14.01 -1.66 -14.46
CA GLU A 199 14.34 -1.68 -13.05
C GLU A 199 13.12 -2.05 -12.21
N THR A 200 12.00 -1.36 -12.42
CA THR A 200 10.70 -1.67 -11.81
C THR A 200 10.32 -3.14 -12.04
N CYS A 201 10.35 -3.63 -13.27
CA CYS A 201 9.99 -5.01 -13.55
C CYS A 201 10.96 -6.03 -12.93
N ARG A 202 12.25 -5.69 -12.75
CA ARG A 202 13.19 -6.56 -12.01
C ARG A 202 12.82 -6.63 -10.53
N ALA A 203 12.55 -5.48 -9.90
CA ALA A 203 12.14 -5.40 -8.50
C ALA A 203 10.82 -6.15 -8.25
N VAL A 204 9.81 -5.91 -9.09
CA VAL A 204 8.51 -6.59 -9.01
C VAL A 204 8.66 -8.11 -9.19
N ARG A 205 9.43 -8.57 -10.19
CA ARG A 205 9.67 -10.01 -10.39
C ARG A 205 10.42 -10.64 -9.23
N ALA A 206 11.37 -9.92 -8.62
CA ALA A 206 12.05 -10.40 -7.41
C ALA A 206 11.08 -10.52 -6.24
N ALA A 207 10.22 -9.51 -6.02
CA ALA A 207 9.19 -9.53 -5.00
C ALA A 207 8.20 -10.69 -5.21
N ALA A 208 7.62 -10.81 -6.41
CA ALA A 208 6.69 -11.88 -6.76
C ALA A 208 7.27 -13.28 -6.55
N ARG A 209 8.55 -13.49 -6.93
CA ARG A 209 9.24 -14.77 -6.68
C ARG A 209 9.45 -15.08 -5.20
N ARG A 210 9.71 -14.07 -4.37
CA ARG A 210 9.90 -14.25 -2.92
C ARG A 210 8.58 -14.53 -2.21
N THR A 211 7.52 -13.80 -2.56
CA THR A 211 6.25 -13.79 -1.81
C THR A 211 5.19 -14.70 -2.41
N GLY A 212 5.31 -15.05 -3.69
CA GLY A 212 4.27 -15.71 -4.47
C GLY A 212 3.17 -14.76 -4.95
N ALA A 213 3.41 -13.45 -4.95
CA ALA A 213 2.45 -12.46 -5.43
C ALA A 213 2.15 -12.64 -6.92
N VAL A 214 0.89 -12.44 -7.31
CA VAL A 214 0.45 -12.42 -8.70
C VAL A 214 0.76 -11.05 -9.30
N VAL A 215 1.35 -11.02 -10.50
CA VAL A 215 1.60 -9.78 -11.22
C VAL A 215 0.49 -9.56 -12.27
N ILE A 216 -0.16 -8.41 -12.21
CA ILE A 216 -1.16 -7.97 -13.21
C ILE A 216 -0.56 -6.86 -14.06
N ALA A 217 -0.75 -6.91 -15.38
CA ALA A 217 -0.45 -5.77 -16.25
C ALA A 217 -1.73 -5.08 -16.70
N GLU A 218 -1.79 -3.76 -16.53
CA GLU A 218 -2.94 -2.94 -16.88
C GLU A 218 -2.79 -2.26 -18.25
N GLY A 219 -3.90 -1.73 -18.77
CA GLY A 219 -3.91 -0.95 -20.01
C GLY A 219 -3.61 -1.76 -21.26
N ILE A 220 -3.93 -3.06 -21.27
CA ILE A 220 -3.75 -3.92 -22.44
C ILE A 220 -4.88 -3.67 -23.44
N GLU A 221 -4.59 -2.92 -24.50
CA GLU A 221 -5.58 -2.56 -25.52
C GLU A 221 -5.34 -3.26 -26.87
N THR A 222 -4.10 -3.65 -27.13
CA THR A 222 -3.68 -4.29 -28.38
C THR A 222 -2.95 -5.60 -28.13
N GLU A 223 -2.85 -6.45 -29.16
CA GLU A 223 -2.03 -7.66 -29.11
C GLU A 223 -0.53 -7.34 -28.91
N ALA A 224 -0.09 -6.12 -29.26
CA ALA A 224 1.27 -5.68 -28.96
C ALA A 224 1.46 -5.45 -27.46
N ASP A 225 0.51 -4.79 -26.80
CA ASP A 225 0.51 -4.60 -25.34
C ASP A 225 0.50 -5.94 -24.61
N LEU A 226 -0.29 -6.90 -25.09
CA LEU A 226 -0.32 -8.26 -24.54
C LEU A 226 1.05 -8.96 -24.62
N ARG A 227 1.74 -8.86 -25.76
CA ARG A 227 3.11 -9.39 -25.88
C ARG A 227 4.07 -8.70 -24.91
N THR A 228 3.94 -7.38 -24.77
CA THR A 228 4.73 -6.62 -23.80
C THR A 228 4.46 -7.08 -22.37
N ALA A 229 3.20 -7.11 -21.93
CA ALA A 229 2.78 -7.56 -20.61
C ALA A 229 3.36 -8.95 -20.24
N ARG A 230 3.24 -9.92 -21.16
CA ARG A 230 3.86 -11.25 -20.99
C ARG A 230 5.38 -11.18 -20.85
N SER A 231 6.05 -10.32 -21.62
CA SER A 231 7.51 -10.13 -21.53
C SER A 231 7.97 -9.48 -20.23
N LEU A 232 7.13 -8.64 -19.62
CA LEU A 232 7.36 -8.05 -18.30
C LEU A 232 7.17 -9.08 -17.17
N GLY A 233 6.60 -10.24 -17.47
CA GLY A 233 6.36 -11.32 -16.53
C GLY A 233 5.02 -11.21 -15.79
N ALA A 234 4.03 -10.53 -16.39
CA ALA A 234 2.68 -10.51 -15.84
C ALA A 234 2.01 -11.89 -15.96
N ASP A 235 1.38 -12.32 -14.89
CA ASP A 235 0.59 -13.56 -14.82
C ASP A 235 -0.82 -13.30 -15.37
N TRP A 236 -1.44 -12.21 -14.93
CA TRP A 236 -2.77 -11.77 -15.37
C TRP A 236 -2.70 -10.43 -16.10
N GLY A 237 -3.77 -10.09 -16.82
CA GLY A 237 -3.87 -8.84 -17.54
C GLY A 237 -5.27 -8.23 -17.51
N GLN A 238 -5.29 -6.92 -17.61
CA GLN A 238 -6.51 -6.12 -17.63
C GLN A 238 -6.42 -5.04 -18.72
N GLY A 239 -7.52 -4.83 -19.44
CA GLY A 239 -7.60 -3.80 -20.46
C GLY A 239 -8.71 -4.06 -21.48
N TRP A 240 -8.89 -3.10 -22.39
CA TRP A 240 -9.99 -3.13 -23.36
C TRP A 240 -9.88 -4.25 -24.39
N LEU A 241 -8.70 -4.86 -24.55
CA LEU A 241 -8.53 -6.07 -25.36
C LEU A 241 -9.40 -7.22 -24.83
N PHE A 242 -9.62 -7.28 -23.51
CA PHE A 242 -10.35 -8.37 -22.84
C PHE A 242 -11.80 -8.00 -22.50
N GLY A 243 -12.06 -6.73 -22.23
CA GLY A 243 -13.40 -6.24 -21.95
C GLY A 243 -13.39 -4.84 -21.36
N ARG A 244 -14.45 -4.08 -21.67
CA ARG A 244 -14.72 -2.80 -21.02
C ARG A 244 -15.51 -3.03 -19.72
N PRO A 245 -15.45 -2.10 -18.76
CA PRO A 245 -16.31 -2.15 -17.57
C PRO A 245 -17.79 -2.26 -17.96
N GLY A 246 -18.50 -3.20 -17.36
CA GLY A 246 -19.93 -3.43 -17.62
C GLY A 246 -20.62 -4.19 -16.48
N PRO A 247 -21.91 -4.54 -16.62
CA PRO A 247 -22.61 -5.35 -15.61
C PRO A 247 -21.94 -6.71 -15.40
N LEU A 248 -21.93 -7.20 -14.16
CA LEU A 248 -21.28 -8.46 -13.80
C LEU A 248 -21.89 -9.65 -14.54
N GLU A 249 -23.20 -9.61 -14.81
CA GLU A 249 -23.95 -10.66 -15.48
C GLU A 249 -23.55 -10.85 -16.95
N CYS A 250 -22.91 -9.84 -17.55
CA CYS A 250 -22.37 -9.92 -18.90
C CYS A 250 -21.05 -10.69 -18.95
N LEU A 251 -20.38 -10.90 -17.82
CA LEU A 251 -19.11 -11.60 -17.74
C LEU A 251 -19.31 -13.12 -17.67
N ARG A 252 -18.39 -13.85 -18.29
CA ARG A 252 -18.34 -15.31 -18.29
C ARG A 252 -16.99 -15.73 -17.70
N TYR A 253 -17.03 -16.49 -16.62
CA TYR A 253 -15.86 -17.09 -16.00
C TYR A 253 -16.03 -18.61 -16.02
N PRO A 254 -14.93 -19.37 -16.07
CA PRO A 254 -15.00 -20.81 -15.86
C PRO A 254 -15.65 -21.07 -14.51
N VAL A 255 -16.69 -21.91 -14.47
CA VAL A 255 -17.15 -22.48 -13.19
C VAL A 255 -15.99 -23.33 -12.68
N PRO A 256 -15.40 -23.04 -11.51
CA PRO A 256 -14.20 -23.76 -11.09
C PRO A 256 -14.51 -25.25 -10.94
N ALA A 257 -13.91 -26.10 -11.79
CA ALA A 257 -13.98 -27.56 -11.68
C ALA A 257 -12.86 -28.14 -10.79
N GLY A 258 -12.20 -27.30 -9.99
CA GLY A 258 -10.97 -27.57 -9.23
C GLY A 258 -10.25 -26.25 -8.93
N PRO A 259 -9.06 -26.23 -8.29
CA PRO A 259 -8.39 -25.00 -7.91
C PRO A 259 -7.83 -24.31 -9.16
N GLY A 260 -8.70 -23.62 -9.91
CA GLY A 260 -8.32 -22.70 -10.96
C GLY A 260 -7.61 -21.51 -10.32
N VAL A 261 -6.38 -21.25 -10.79
CA VAL A 261 -5.61 -20.00 -10.63
C VAL A 261 -5.66 -19.44 -9.21
N THR A 262 -4.75 -19.92 -8.36
CA THR A 262 -4.79 -19.65 -6.92
C THR A 262 -3.91 -18.46 -6.58
N LEU A 263 -4.54 -17.33 -6.22
CA LEU A 263 -3.90 -16.39 -5.31
C LEU A 263 -3.34 -17.17 -4.14
N ARG A 264 -2.12 -16.82 -3.72
CA ARG A 264 -1.51 -17.43 -2.53
C ARG A 264 -2.47 -17.38 -1.32
N PRO A 265 -2.42 -18.37 -0.42
CA PRO A 265 -3.20 -18.33 0.81
C PRO A 265 -2.86 -17.08 1.66
N PRO A 266 -3.83 -16.50 2.37
CA PRO A 266 -3.58 -15.42 3.33
C PRO A 266 -2.54 -15.82 4.38
N ARG A 267 -1.67 -14.88 4.78
CA ARG A 267 -0.60 -15.14 5.77
C ARG A 267 -0.88 -14.43 7.09
N VAL A 268 -1.88 -14.95 7.81
CA VAL A 268 -2.30 -14.39 9.10
C VAL A 268 -1.12 -14.19 10.04
N GLY A 269 -0.92 -12.94 10.46
CA GLY A 269 0.15 -12.54 11.38
C GLY A 269 1.43 -12.01 10.72
N LEU A 270 1.56 -12.06 9.39
CA LEU A 270 2.73 -11.53 8.67
C LEU A 270 3.03 -10.08 9.03
N HIS A 271 1.99 -9.25 9.03
CA HIS A 271 2.07 -7.82 9.30
C HIS A 271 2.18 -7.49 10.81
N GLN A 272 2.16 -8.51 11.67
CA GLN A 272 2.20 -8.36 13.12
C GLN A 272 3.30 -9.21 13.76
N PRO A 273 4.59 -8.96 13.41
CA PRO A 273 5.70 -9.68 14.00
C PRO A 273 5.71 -9.53 15.53
N ALA A 274 6.04 -10.64 16.20
CA ALA A 274 6.11 -10.70 17.65
C ALA A 274 7.51 -10.26 18.15
N GLY A 275 7.53 -9.59 19.29
CA GLY A 275 8.77 -9.14 19.94
C GLY A 275 9.14 -7.69 19.62
N THR A 276 10.16 -7.22 20.33
CA THR A 276 10.76 -5.90 20.11
C THR A 276 11.72 -5.94 18.92
N PRO A 277 12.04 -4.78 18.30
CA PRO A 277 13.04 -4.74 17.24
C PRO A 277 14.39 -5.37 17.63
N PHE A 278 14.81 -5.15 18.88
CA PHE A 278 16.04 -5.73 19.39
C PHE A 278 15.96 -7.27 19.47
N GLU A 279 14.85 -7.82 19.96
CA GLU A 279 14.66 -9.29 20.03
C GLU A 279 14.60 -9.91 18.64
N ILE A 280 13.92 -9.28 17.69
CA ILE A 280 13.86 -9.73 16.29
C ILE A 280 15.28 -9.74 15.68
N ALA A 281 16.03 -8.65 15.85
CA ALA A 281 17.42 -8.57 15.38
C ALA A 281 18.32 -9.61 16.05
N ALA A 282 18.22 -9.78 17.38
CA ALA A 282 19.09 -10.66 18.15
C ALA A 282 18.77 -12.15 17.98
N ALA A 283 17.54 -12.52 17.64
CA ALA A 283 17.16 -13.91 17.44
C ALA A 283 17.80 -14.55 16.19
N ARG A 284 18.17 -13.72 15.21
CA ARG A 284 18.70 -14.17 13.91
C ARG A 284 20.02 -13.51 13.50
N GLY A 285 20.42 -12.43 14.17
CA GLY A 285 21.64 -11.66 13.92
C GLY A 285 22.72 -11.85 14.99
N ALA A 286 23.88 -11.22 14.77
CA ALA A 286 24.99 -11.24 15.71
C ALA A 286 24.75 -10.25 16.86
N ARG A 287 24.79 -10.74 18.11
CA ARG A 287 24.75 -9.91 19.32
C ARG A 287 26.18 -9.61 19.79
N GLN A 288 26.47 -8.34 20.04
CA GLN A 288 27.76 -7.91 20.56
C GLN A 288 27.59 -6.89 21.68
N VAL A 289 28.54 -6.87 22.61
CA VAL A 289 28.67 -5.79 23.60
C VAL A 289 29.76 -4.84 23.08
N VAL A 290 29.41 -3.56 22.95
CA VAL A 290 30.26 -2.53 22.38
C VAL A 290 30.27 -1.29 23.26
N LEU A 291 31.28 -0.44 23.07
CA LEU A 291 31.30 0.88 23.69
C LEU A 291 30.32 1.83 23.00
N ARG A 292 29.90 2.87 23.73
CA ARG A 292 28.99 3.93 23.24
C ARG A 292 29.41 4.47 21.86
N ASP A 293 30.67 4.86 21.70
CA ASP A 293 31.16 5.46 20.45
C ASP A 293 31.08 4.49 19.27
N SER A 294 31.34 3.20 19.51
CA SER A 294 31.19 2.16 18.48
C SER A 294 29.73 1.93 18.10
N ALA A 295 28.81 2.00 19.06
CA ALA A 295 27.38 1.93 18.77
C ALA A 295 26.90 3.13 17.93
N ILE A 296 27.33 4.34 18.28
CA ILE A 296 27.05 5.56 17.51
C ILE A 296 27.59 5.41 16.08
N GLN A 297 28.86 5.00 15.93
CA GLN A 297 29.47 4.79 14.61
C GLN A 297 28.75 3.73 13.77
N ALA A 298 28.21 2.68 14.38
CA ALA A 298 27.42 1.67 13.68
C ALA A 298 26.12 2.27 13.12
N VAL A 299 25.38 3.02 13.93
CA VAL A 299 24.15 3.70 13.50
C VAL A 299 24.44 4.76 12.43
N THR A 300 25.46 5.59 12.64
CA THR A 300 25.84 6.63 11.67
C THR A 300 26.18 6.02 10.31
N ARG A 301 27.00 4.96 10.27
CA ARG A 301 27.37 4.30 9.01
C ARG A 301 26.15 3.72 8.28
N LEU A 302 25.22 3.10 8.99
CA LEU A 302 23.99 2.57 8.39
C LEU A 302 23.17 3.69 7.74
N CYS A 303 22.99 4.79 8.47
CA CYS A 303 22.24 5.94 7.96
C CYS A 303 22.97 6.64 6.80
N GLU A 304 24.30 6.68 6.78
CA GLU A 304 25.08 7.24 5.64
C GLU A 304 25.02 6.36 4.39
N SER A 305 24.97 5.03 4.54
CA SER A 305 24.75 4.13 3.41
C SER A 305 23.31 4.19 2.90
N ALA A 306 22.35 4.48 3.78
CA ALA A 306 20.95 4.62 3.45
C ALA A 306 20.74 5.82 2.50
N GLY A 307 20.11 5.57 1.34
CA GLY A 307 19.88 6.59 0.31
C GLY A 307 20.89 6.59 -0.84
N SER A 308 21.97 5.82 -0.76
CA SER A 308 22.94 5.68 -1.87
C SER A 308 22.59 4.58 -2.88
N GLU A 309 21.67 3.67 -2.54
CA GLU A 309 21.37 2.43 -3.28
C GLU A 309 19.97 2.41 -3.93
N GLY A 310 19.42 3.57 -4.28
CA GLY A 310 18.11 3.68 -4.92
C GLY A 310 16.95 3.83 -3.92
N PRO A 311 15.71 3.48 -4.33
CA PRO A 311 14.54 3.67 -3.49
C PRO A 311 14.64 2.92 -2.17
N SER A 312 14.34 3.60 -1.06
CA SER A 312 14.51 3.02 0.27
C SER A 312 13.50 3.56 1.29
N VAL A 313 13.16 2.72 2.26
CA VAL A 313 12.34 3.03 3.42
C VAL A 313 13.25 2.98 4.65
N ILE A 314 13.47 4.14 5.27
CA ILE A 314 14.25 4.30 6.49
C ILE A 314 13.29 4.58 7.63
N VAL A 315 13.27 3.69 8.62
CA VAL A 315 12.42 3.84 9.79
C VAL A 315 13.28 3.70 11.04
N ALA A 316 13.16 4.68 11.93
CA ALA A 316 13.95 4.73 13.15
C ALA A 316 13.08 4.93 14.38
N SER A 317 13.60 4.52 15.54
CA SER A 317 13.00 4.77 16.85
C SER A 317 14.09 5.06 17.86
N CYS A 318 13.85 6.03 18.73
CA CYS A 318 14.71 6.36 19.84
C CYS A 318 13.87 6.89 20.99
N ASP A 319 14.06 6.33 22.18
CA ASP A 319 13.28 6.68 23.37
C ASP A 319 13.68 8.03 23.97
N ASP A 320 14.93 8.48 23.77
CA ASP A 320 15.38 9.80 24.21
C ASP A 320 14.91 10.89 23.23
N PRO A 321 14.09 11.87 23.65
CA PRO A 321 13.57 12.90 22.76
C PRO A 321 14.66 13.74 22.09
N GLY A 322 15.77 14.00 22.80
CA GLY A 322 16.90 14.75 22.26
C GLY A 322 17.62 14.00 21.14
N ALA A 323 17.89 12.72 21.35
CA ALA A 323 18.49 11.83 20.36
C ALA A 323 17.55 11.56 19.18
N ALA A 324 16.24 11.40 19.42
CA ALA A 324 15.24 11.29 18.36
C ALA A 324 15.25 12.54 17.46
N THR A 325 15.33 13.73 18.05
CA THR A 325 15.42 15.00 17.28
C THR A 325 16.71 15.07 16.45
N ARG A 326 17.85 14.70 17.02
CA ARG A 326 19.13 14.65 16.29
C ARG A 326 19.13 13.62 15.18
N LEU A 327 18.54 12.46 15.42
CA LEU A 327 18.42 11.38 14.44
C LEU A 327 17.52 11.81 13.27
N ALA A 328 16.38 12.42 13.56
CA ALA A 328 15.51 12.98 12.52
C ALA A 328 16.26 14.01 11.65
N ALA A 329 16.93 14.98 12.28
CA ALA A 329 17.72 15.97 11.57
C ALA A 329 18.85 15.34 10.73
N PHE A 330 19.46 14.25 11.20
CA PHE A 330 20.49 13.53 10.44
C PHE A 330 19.88 12.78 9.24
N LEU A 331 18.77 12.08 9.45
CA LEU A 331 18.08 11.34 8.40
C LEU A 331 17.58 12.27 7.28
N ASP A 332 17.18 13.51 7.62
CA ASP A 332 16.84 14.53 6.62
C ASP A 332 18.03 14.84 5.70
N THR A 333 19.27 14.84 6.20
CA THR A 333 20.47 15.14 5.40
C THR A 333 20.87 14.02 4.43
N VAL A 334 20.48 12.78 4.70
CA VAL A 334 20.75 11.62 3.85
C VAL A 334 19.54 11.24 2.98
N SER A 335 18.41 11.93 3.15
CA SER A 335 17.20 11.69 2.38
C SER A 335 17.38 12.04 0.89
N SER A 336 16.69 11.30 0.04
CA SER A 336 16.62 11.52 -1.42
C SER A 336 15.15 11.56 -1.86
N PRO A 337 14.84 12.03 -3.08
CA PRO A 337 13.46 12.03 -3.59
C PRO A 337 12.80 10.64 -3.62
N THR A 338 13.58 9.57 -3.61
CA THR A 338 13.09 8.17 -3.63
C THR A 338 13.19 7.50 -2.26
N THR A 339 13.47 8.26 -1.20
CA THR A 339 13.64 7.74 0.16
C THR A 339 12.49 8.17 1.04
N TYR A 340 11.79 7.20 1.62
CA TYR A 340 10.87 7.43 2.72
C TYR A 340 11.63 7.43 4.05
N VAL A 341 11.44 8.46 4.86
CA VAL A 341 12.05 8.56 6.19
C VAL A 341 10.95 8.75 7.23
N ALA A 342 10.98 7.92 8.28
CA ALA A 342 10.11 8.12 9.44
C ALA A 342 10.84 7.83 10.76
N VAL A 343 10.57 8.66 11.76
CA VAL A 343 11.06 8.46 13.14
C VAL A 343 9.85 8.28 14.04
N VAL A 344 9.79 7.14 14.75
CA VAL A 344 8.74 6.84 15.72
C VAL A 344 8.79 7.89 16.84
N PRO A 345 7.66 8.55 17.15
CA PRO A 345 7.62 9.54 18.23
C PRO A 345 8.04 8.94 19.58
N PRO A 346 8.81 9.66 20.41
CA PRO A 346 9.22 9.19 21.74
C PRO A 346 8.07 8.87 22.69
N THR A 347 6.85 9.34 22.39
CA THR A 347 5.61 9.02 23.13
C THR A 347 5.10 7.59 22.89
N ARG A 348 5.68 6.86 21.93
CA ARG A 348 5.40 5.44 21.67
C ARG A 348 6.71 4.62 21.66
N PRO A 349 7.47 4.64 22.77
CA PRO A 349 8.81 4.07 22.82
C PRO A 349 8.79 2.53 22.73
N LEU A 350 9.88 1.96 22.25
CA LEU A 350 10.06 0.51 22.14
C LEU A 350 11.14 0.06 23.12
N HIS A 351 10.76 -0.04 24.40
CA HIS A 351 11.47 -0.74 25.48
C HIS A 351 12.99 -0.49 25.58
N GLY A 352 13.44 0.76 25.48
CA GLY A 352 14.80 1.17 25.84
C GLY A 352 15.85 0.94 24.76
N ALA A 353 15.46 0.75 23.49
CA ALA A 353 16.38 0.53 22.38
C ALA A 353 16.30 1.63 21.31
N MET A 354 17.45 2.13 20.86
CA MET A 354 17.56 2.90 19.62
C MET A 354 17.62 1.92 18.46
N THR A 355 16.73 2.07 17.48
CA THR A 355 16.68 1.18 16.31
C THR A 355 16.62 1.99 15.03
N VAL A 356 17.35 1.55 14.01
CA VAL A 356 17.24 2.03 12.63
C VAL A 356 17.12 0.82 11.71
N ALA A 357 16.14 0.85 10.81
CA ALA A 357 15.96 -0.12 9.75
C ALA A 357 15.90 0.59 8.40
N VAL A 358 16.66 0.07 7.44
CA VAL A 358 16.73 0.53 6.06
C VAL A 358 16.30 -0.63 5.18
N VAL A 359 15.25 -0.42 4.39
CA VAL A 359 14.69 -1.43 3.49
C VAL A 359 14.68 -0.87 2.06
N GLY A 360 15.43 -1.49 1.16
CA GLY A 360 15.34 -1.25 -0.28
C GLY A 360 14.48 -2.32 -0.97
N ALA A 361 14.43 -2.29 -2.31
CA ALA A 361 13.67 -3.28 -3.08
C ALA A 361 14.24 -4.73 -2.96
N ASP A 362 15.56 -4.83 -2.84
CA ASP A 362 16.31 -6.08 -2.71
C ASP A 362 17.47 -6.03 -1.69
N SER A 363 17.73 -4.88 -1.07
CA SER A 363 18.68 -4.71 0.04
C SER A 363 17.96 -4.41 1.35
N ALA A 364 18.59 -4.73 2.47
CA ALA A 364 18.12 -4.31 3.78
C ALA A 364 19.23 -4.36 4.81
N ASP A 365 19.25 -3.38 5.70
CA ASP A 365 20.18 -3.32 6.82
C ASP A 365 19.48 -2.72 8.04
N GLY A 366 19.68 -3.34 9.19
CA GLY A 366 19.05 -2.91 10.43
C GLY A 366 20.00 -3.03 11.61
N VAL A 367 19.88 -2.08 12.54
CA VAL A 367 20.63 -2.04 13.78
C VAL A 367 19.70 -1.68 14.94
N SER A 368 19.83 -2.40 16.05
CA SER A 368 19.16 -2.09 17.31
C SER A 368 20.18 -2.07 18.43
N VAL A 369 20.16 -1.02 19.23
CA VAL A 369 21.14 -0.72 20.28
C VAL A 369 20.39 -0.43 21.58
N ARG A 370 20.77 -1.11 22.66
CA ARG A 370 20.22 -0.85 24.00
C ARG A 370 21.32 -0.80 25.08
N PRO A 371 21.12 -0.10 26.20
CA PRO A 371 22.04 -0.19 27.33
C PRO A 371 22.16 -1.63 27.85
N LEU A 372 23.36 -2.04 28.27
CA LEU A 372 23.55 -3.35 28.89
C LEU A 372 22.80 -3.42 30.24
N ALA A 373 22.00 -4.47 30.43
CA ALA A 373 21.18 -4.63 31.63
C ALA A 373 22.02 -4.63 32.92
N GLY A 374 21.60 -3.85 33.92
CA GLY A 374 22.29 -3.73 35.21
C GLY A 374 23.23 -2.52 35.33
N GLY A 375 23.39 -1.72 34.27
CA GLY A 375 24.04 -0.41 34.35
C GLY A 375 23.07 0.63 34.92
N ASP A 376 23.52 1.39 35.90
CA ASP A 376 23.10 2.77 36.12
C ASP A 376 23.20 3.51 34.77
N GLY A 377 22.28 4.46 34.50
CA GLY A 377 22.09 5.12 33.18
C GLY A 377 23.31 5.86 32.59
N ASN A 378 24.49 5.66 33.16
CA ASN A 378 25.81 6.09 32.74
C ASN A 378 26.71 4.94 32.21
N SER A 379 26.16 3.76 31.91
CA SER A 379 26.94 2.66 31.29
C SER A 379 27.54 3.10 29.95
N ASP A 380 28.86 2.92 29.80
CA ASP A 380 29.56 3.05 28.52
C ASP A 380 29.39 1.82 27.63
N HIS A 381 28.79 0.74 28.15
CA HIS A 381 28.59 -0.51 27.45
C HIS A 381 27.14 -0.64 26.95
N PHE A 382 27.04 -0.91 25.67
CA PHE A 382 25.80 -1.11 24.94
C PHE A 382 25.79 -2.49 24.32
N GLU A 383 24.59 -3.01 24.17
CA GLU A 383 24.34 -4.20 23.42
C GLU A 383 23.80 -3.83 22.04
N ILE A 384 24.44 -4.37 21.00
CA ILE A 384 24.06 -4.15 19.61
C ILE A 384 23.63 -5.47 18.98
N ALA A 385 22.54 -5.41 18.24
CA ALA A 385 22.08 -6.46 17.34
C ALA A 385 21.91 -5.86 15.95
N ALA A 386 22.62 -6.41 14.96
CA ALA A 386 22.57 -5.95 13.57
C ALA A 386 22.26 -7.12 12.62
N SER A 387 21.59 -6.82 11.51
CA SER A 387 21.22 -7.79 10.49
C SER A 387 21.15 -7.14 9.11
N SER A 388 21.60 -7.87 8.10
CA SER A 388 21.36 -7.56 6.68
C SER A 388 20.41 -8.57 6.02
N ASP A 389 19.76 -9.43 6.83
CA ASP A 389 18.74 -10.35 6.34
C ASP A 389 17.43 -9.58 6.08
N LEU A 390 16.98 -9.62 4.83
CA LEU A 390 15.77 -8.90 4.38
C LEU A 390 14.54 -9.22 5.23
N SER A 391 14.30 -10.49 5.58
CA SER A 391 13.13 -10.88 6.39
C SER A 391 13.21 -10.29 7.80
N VAL A 392 14.39 -10.31 8.41
CA VAL A 392 14.61 -9.76 9.76
C VAL A 392 14.38 -8.25 9.78
N VAL A 393 14.99 -7.54 8.84
CA VAL A 393 14.92 -6.07 8.79
C VAL A 393 13.51 -5.59 8.41
N VAL A 394 12.81 -6.32 7.52
CA VAL A 394 11.40 -6.06 7.19
C VAL A 394 10.51 -6.23 8.43
N ASP A 395 10.70 -7.28 9.23
CA ASP A 395 9.92 -7.47 10.46
C ASP A 395 10.17 -6.33 11.45
N ILE A 396 11.41 -5.88 11.59
CA ILE A 396 11.75 -4.68 12.38
C ILE A 396 11.01 -3.46 11.83
N ALA A 397 11.10 -3.19 10.52
CA ALA A 397 10.43 -2.06 9.88
C ALA A 397 8.90 -2.11 10.08
N ARG A 398 8.27 -3.28 9.98
CA ARG A 398 6.83 -3.46 10.28
C ARG A 398 6.50 -3.10 11.73
N VAL A 399 7.32 -3.51 12.70
CA VAL A 399 7.13 -3.11 14.12
C VAL A 399 7.19 -1.60 14.24
N LEU A 400 8.19 -0.94 13.64
CA LEU A 400 8.38 0.50 13.75
C LEU A 400 7.27 1.30 13.05
N LEU A 401 6.94 0.96 11.79
CA LEU A 401 5.92 1.64 11.00
C LEU A 401 4.55 1.63 11.66
N ARG A 402 4.16 0.50 12.28
CA ARG A 402 2.88 0.39 13.01
C ARG A 402 2.82 1.26 14.27
N ARG A 403 3.95 1.77 14.75
CA ARG A 403 3.99 2.72 15.88
C ARG A 403 3.82 4.16 15.43
N LEU A 404 4.00 4.47 14.14
CA LEU A 404 3.79 5.82 13.63
C LEU A 404 2.34 6.26 13.90
N PRO A 405 2.14 7.56 14.21
CA PRO A 405 0.80 8.11 14.32
C PRO A 405 0.10 8.03 12.96
N MET A 406 -1.21 7.82 12.98
CA MET A 406 -2.02 7.68 11.77
C MET A 406 -2.04 8.98 10.94
N SER A 407 -1.83 10.13 11.59
CA SER A 407 -1.65 11.44 10.98
C SER A 407 -0.20 11.91 11.10
N CYS A 408 0.76 11.10 10.66
CA CYS A 408 2.09 11.64 10.43
C CYS A 408 2.03 12.41 9.10
N GLY A 409 1.70 13.70 9.21
CA GLY A 409 2.05 14.64 8.16
C GLY A 409 3.51 14.39 7.79
N THR A 410 3.77 14.28 6.50
CA THR A 410 5.10 14.52 5.94
C THR A 410 5.77 15.61 6.75
N VAL A 411 6.91 15.32 7.39
CA VAL A 411 7.87 16.38 7.63
C VAL A 411 8.27 16.82 6.22
N SER A 412 7.64 17.91 5.78
CA SER A 412 7.84 18.48 4.45
C SER A 412 9.24 19.05 4.36
N PHE A 413 10.01 18.58 3.38
CA PHE A 413 11.04 19.42 2.76
C PHE A 413 10.80 19.46 1.24
N SER A 414 10.22 20.59 0.82
CA SER A 414 10.29 21.20 -0.51
C SER A 414 10.02 20.30 -1.73
N ALA A 415 8.74 20.18 -2.10
CA ALA A 415 8.37 19.96 -3.50
C ALA A 415 8.87 21.14 -4.35
N ALA A 416 9.97 20.94 -5.07
CA ALA A 416 10.34 21.82 -6.16
C ALA A 416 9.24 21.69 -7.24
N ARG A 417 8.45 22.75 -7.39
CA ARG A 417 7.63 22.97 -8.59
C ARG A 417 8.53 22.81 -9.82
N PRO A 418 8.17 22.01 -10.84
CA PRO A 418 8.73 22.23 -12.15
C PRO A 418 8.19 23.56 -12.66
N ALA A 419 9.09 24.53 -12.76
CA ALA A 419 8.82 25.79 -13.43
C ALA A 419 8.63 25.52 -14.93
N GLY A 420 7.44 25.82 -15.43
CA GLY A 420 7.21 26.18 -16.83
C GLY A 420 7.05 25.03 -17.84
N ALA A 421 5.80 24.76 -18.21
CA ALA A 421 5.47 24.50 -19.61
C ALA A 421 4.20 25.32 -19.93
N ARG A 422 4.32 26.17 -20.95
CA ARG A 422 3.20 26.87 -21.57
C ARG A 422 2.38 25.92 -22.42
#